data_AF-A0A2T0BM61-F1
#
_entry.id   AF-A0A2T0BM61-F1
#
_cell.length_a   1.000
_cell.length_b   1.000
_cell.length_c   1.000
_cell.angle_alpha   90.00
_cell.angle_beta   90.00
_cell.angle_gamma   90.00
#
_symmetry.space_group_name_H-M   'P 1'
#
loop_
_entity.id
_entity.type
_entity.pdbx_description
1 polymer ?
#
loop_
_entity_poly.entity_id
_entity_poly.type
_entity_poly.pdbx_seq_one_letter_code
_entity_poly.pdbx_strand_id
1 'polypeptide(L)'
;MNKSEFKKIISMFLFVSFITIFVGSTSNVHADPLYSAEKAQIQTFEDKKDVSTVKCWTIKLKYPVDKNYLSNFNLITVKDPNGLLLDTKLSTSDDGKYIYVSPPEGGYESGQSYYINISKDLKFIDKTKSLKNPVQMKFTTTNMETINIDENSPISKSNNIFSFNLIKNLADKDKDENMIISPLSISSLLSMTQNGESGKAKQEILNCIELKDVSDNDINLQYYSLFNYYNNLKSTDLQSANSIWLNKQISFNDDFKNKAQKYYDSQINSEDFNDSQTVNKINQWVDQSTKGQIKKIIDTISSDDAAILINSIYFKGTWLNKFSPYNTKKEQFTLSDGKKIDVDNMENTSYVNYVKGTDFQAISLPYYDNMEMDIFLPNTGINADDFLQSITAENFNKWTNDFKRTYVAQKIPKFKIEYGTDLKDVLKALGMNEAFDVNNTDSKVIEGSSYISDIRHKACIDVNEQGTKAAAVTSEIVATASPTTPPKNPVDFKVNRPFIFTIRDNKTGIVLFIGKVENPTADN
;
A
#
# COMPACT_ATOMS: atom_id res chain seq x y z
N MET A 1 26.53 41.64 30.94
CA MET A 1 25.53 41.38 29.88
C MET A 1 24.32 42.24 30.10
N ASN A 2 24.02 43.11 29.15
CA ASN A 2 22.97 44.12 29.26
C ASN A 2 21.61 43.54 28.82
N LYS A 3 20.48 44.00 29.39
CA LYS A 3 19.11 43.53 29.03
C LYS A 3 18.79 43.67 27.53
N SER A 4 19.53 44.53 26.83
CA SER A 4 19.49 44.70 25.37
C SER A 4 20.15 43.55 24.58
N GLU A 5 21.14 42.87 25.14
CA GLU A 5 21.77 41.69 24.50
C GLU A 5 20.92 40.44 24.71
N PHE A 6 20.25 40.31 25.85
CA PHE A 6 19.31 39.21 26.11
C PHE A 6 18.09 39.25 25.19
N LYS A 7 17.59 40.45 24.85
CA LYS A 7 16.55 40.62 23.82
C LYS A 7 17.03 40.35 22.39
N LYS A 8 18.31 40.60 22.08
CA LYS A 8 18.90 40.21 20.78
C LYS A 8 19.08 38.70 20.67
N ILE A 9 19.47 38.01 21.73
CA ILE A 9 19.62 36.55 21.75
C ILE A 9 18.24 35.84 21.69
N ILE A 10 17.23 36.34 22.40
CA ILE A 10 15.85 35.80 22.30
C ILE A 10 15.18 36.14 20.95
N SER A 11 15.54 37.26 20.33
CA SER A 11 15.11 37.59 18.96
C SER A 11 15.80 36.74 17.87
N MET A 12 16.94 36.12 18.18
CA MET A 12 17.70 35.29 17.23
C MET A 12 17.30 33.81 17.28
N PHE A 13 16.63 33.37 18.35
CA PHE A 13 16.10 32.00 18.52
C PHE A 13 14.62 31.82 18.11
N LEU A 14 13.99 32.84 17.55
CA LEU A 14 12.66 32.78 16.92
C LEU A 14 12.75 32.72 15.38
N PHE A 15 13.72 31.99 14.84
CA PHE A 15 13.67 31.52 13.44
C PHE A 15 12.97 30.16 13.38
N VAL A 16 11.67 30.17 13.68
CA VAL A 16 10.85 28.97 13.54
C VAL A 16 10.44 28.86 12.07
N SER A 17 11.03 27.89 11.38
CA SER A 17 10.71 27.49 10.01
C SER A 17 9.19 27.37 9.82
N PHE A 18 8.65 28.11 8.85
CA PHE A 18 7.22 28.08 8.51
C PHE A 18 6.81 26.82 7.74
N ILE A 19 7.79 26.12 7.20
CA ILE A 19 7.65 24.92 6.38
C ILE A 19 8.68 23.90 6.85
N THR A 20 8.26 22.65 6.90
CA THR A 20 9.14 21.51 6.98
C THR A 20 8.76 20.59 5.83
N ILE A 21 9.67 20.40 4.87
CA ILE A 21 9.47 19.38 3.83
C ILE A 21 9.88 18.06 4.46
N PHE A 22 8.91 17.15 4.62
CA PHE A 22 9.16 15.81 5.11
C PHE A 22 9.42 14.90 3.90
N VAL A 23 10.58 14.22 3.92
CA VAL A 23 10.57 12.80 3.58
C VAL A 23 9.71 12.16 4.67
N GLY A 24 8.84 11.20 4.38
CA GLY A 24 8.20 10.45 5.46
C GLY A 24 9.25 9.90 6.46
N SER A 25 9.41 10.61 7.58
CA SER A 25 10.06 10.28 8.85
C SER A 25 10.25 11.59 9.64
N THR A 26 9.84 11.57 10.91
CA THR A 26 10.27 12.51 11.93
C THR A 26 11.77 12.33 12.17
N SER A 27 12.59 13.31 11.79
CA SER A 27 13.92 13.47 12.37
C SER A 27 14.08 14.89 12.90
N ASN A 28 14.28 14.99 14.22
CA ASN A 28 14.82 16.18 14.83
C ASN A 28 16.24 16.36 14.29
N VAL A 29 16.46 17.37 13.45
CA VAL A 29 17.81 17.83 13.10
C VAL A 29 17.86 19.32 13.41
N HIS A 30 18.70 19.65 14.38
CA HIS A 30 19.05 21.03 14.72
C HIS A 30 19.68 21.72 13.50
N ALA A 31 19.24 22.94 13.25
CA ALA A 31 19.84 23.82 12.26
C ALA A 31 21.17 24.35 12.80
N ASP A 32 22.27 24.10 12.09
CA ASP A 32 23.50 24.87 12.23
C ASP A 32 23.66 25.80 11.02
N PRO A 33 24.17 27.03 11.20
CA PRO A 33 24.17 28.04 10.15
C PRO A 33 25.48 28.03 9.35
N LEU A 34 25.41 28.34 8.04
CA LEU A 34 26.12 29.47 7.40
C LEU A 34 26.09 29.37 5.85
N TYR A 35 25.62 30.47 5.21
CA TYR A 35 26.06 31.22 4.01
C TYR A 35 26.60 30.48 2.75
N SER A 36 26.37 30.88 1.50
CA SER A 36 25.93 32.11 0.79
C SER A 36 25.32 31.67 -0.59
N ALA A 37 24.64 32.43 -1.46
CA ALA A 37 24.91 33.75 -2.04
C ALA A 37 23.67 34.31 -2.81
N GLU A 38 23.84 35.50 -3.39
CA GLU A 38 22.87 36.46 -3.97
C GLU A 38 21.85 35.94 -5.00
N LYS A 39 20.57 35.96 -4.62
CA LYS A 39 19.35 36.39 -5.38
C LYS A 39 18.13 35.99 -4.55
N ALA A 40 17.49 36.94 -3.87
CA ALA A 40 16.29 36.73 -3.04
C ALA A 40 16.32 35.43 -2.21
N GLN A 41 17.23 35.36 -1.24
CA GLN A 41 17.59 34.22 -0.37
C GLN A 41 16.57 33.05 -0.39
N ILE A 42 16.78 32.06 -1.25
CA ILE A 42 16.05 30.78 -1.21
C ILE A 42 16.48 30.04 0.06
N GLN A 43 15.53 29.53 0.83
CA GLN A 43 15.81 28.61 1.93
C GLN A 43 15.99 27.19 1.36
N THR A 44 17.21 26.67 1.42
CA THR A 44 17.54 25.30 0.99
C THR A 44 17.37 24.30 2.14
N PHE A 45 16.84 23.13 1.81
CA PHE A 45 16.77 21.98 2.71
C PHE A 45 17.88 20.98 2.37
N GLU A 46 18.15 20.07 3.31
CA GLU A 46 19.12 18.99 3.12
C GLU A 46 18.80 18.17 1.86
N ASP A 47 19.82 17.99 1.01
CA ASP A 47 19.75 17.14 -0.17
C ASP A 47 19.35 15.71 0.22
N LYS A 48 18.36 15.15 -0.48
CA LYS A 48 17.99 13.73 -0.32
C LYS A 48 18.62 12.90 -1.43
N LYS A 49 19.31 11.82 -1.09
CA LYS A 49 19.90 10.89 -2.05
C LYS A 49 19.17 9.56 -2.00
N ASP A 50 19.40 8.72 -3.01
CA ASP A 50 18.84 7.37 -3.11
C ASP A 50 17.31 7.36 -2.95
N VAL A 51 16.66 8.36 -3.54
CA VAL A 51 15.21 8.50 -3.49
C VAL A 51 14.56 7.58 -4.52
N SER A 52 13.51 6.86 -4.13
CA SER A 52 12.70 6.08 -5.06
C SER A 52 12.23 6.94 -6.24
N THR A 53 12.30 6.40 -7.46
CA THR A 53 11.78 7.04 -8.69
C THR A 53 10.29 7.37 -8.60
N VAL A 54 9.57 6.77 -7.67
CA VAL A 54 8.12 6.94 -7.51
C VAL A 54 7.77 7.65 -6.20
N LYS A 55 8.74 8.34 -5.59
CA LYS A 55 8.55 8.97 -4.29
C LYS A 55 7.45 10.02 -4.30
N CYS A 56 6.43 9.81 -3.46
CA CYS A 56 5.51 10.87 -3.06
C CYS A 56 6.13 11.69 -1.91
N TRP A 57 6.12 13.01 -2.05
CA TRP A 57 6.64 13.93 -1.03
C TRP A 57 5.53 14.49 -0.17
N THR A 58 5.79 14.68 1.12
CA THR A 58 4.86 15.33 2.03
C THR A 58 5.47 16.62 2.57
N ILE A 59 4.86 17.76 2.27
CA ILE A 59 5.24 19.05 2.82
C ILE A 59 4.35 19.32 4.02
N LYS A 60 4.93 19.38 5.22
CA LYS A 60 4.23 19.75 6.45
C LYS A 60 4.39 21.25 6.68
N LEU A 61 3.28 21.87 7.01
CA LEU A 61 3.20 23.30 7.24
C LEU A 61 2.85 23.56 8.68
N LYS A 62 3.44 24.62 9.25
CA LYS A 62 3.11 25.05 10.62
C LYS A 62 1.67 25.57 10.73
N TYR A 63 1.18 26.18 9.64
CA TYR A 63 -0.16 26.75 9.55
C TYR A 63 -0.88 26.21 8.31
N PRO A 64 -2.21 26.03 8.37
CA PRO A 64 -3.00 25.58 7.24
C PRO A 64 -2.89 26.50 6.00
N VAL A 65 -2.70 25.90 4.83
CA VAL A 65 -2.78 26.62 3.54
C VAL A 65 -4.21 26.82 3.07
N ASP A 66 -4.44 27.91 2.33
CA ASP A 66 -5.69 28.14 1.62
C ASP A 66 -5.71 27.30 0.33
N LYS A 67 -6.47 26.20 0.37
CA LYS A 67 -6.51 25.19 -0.70
C LYS A 67 -7.00 25.75 -2.04
N ASN A 68 -7.80 26.81 -2.03
CA ASN A 68 -8.34 27.42 -3.24
C ASN A 68 -7.25 28.03 -4.14
N TYR A 69 -6.05 28.25 -3.61
CA TYR A 69 -4.93 28.88 -4.31
C TYR A 69 -3.87 27.89 -4.80
N LEU A 70 -3.88 26.64 -4.35
CA LEU A 70 -2.81 25.69 -4.65
C LEU A 70 -2.81 25.24 -6.11
N SER A 71 -3.99 24.97 -6.67
CA SER A 71 -4.15 24.47 -8.05
C SER A 71 -3.91 25.54 -9.13
N ASN A 72 -4.06 26.83 -8.78
CA ASN A 72 -4.19 27.88 -9.77
C ASN A 72 -2.90 28.67 -10.06
N PHE A 73 -1.84 28.49 -9.26
CA PHE A 73 -0.73 29.45 -9.23
C PHE A 73 0.68 28.83 -9.31
N ASN A 74 0.83 27.53 -9.61
CA ASN A 74 2.14 26.85 -9.64
C ASN A 74 3.01 27.18 -8.41
N LEU A 75 2.39 27.28 -7.22
CA LEU A 75 3.06 27.70 -5.99
C LEU A 75 4.02 26.65 -5.47
N ILE A 76 3.82 25.39 -5.87
CA ILE A 76 4.69 24.27 -5.59
C ILE A 76 4.96 23.59 -6.92
N THR A 77 6.24 23.43 -7.24
CA THR A 77 6.67 22.86 -8.52
C THR A 77 7.82 21.90 -8.31
N VAL A 78 7.89 20.86 -9.14
CA VAL A 78 9.06 19.99 -9.23
C VAL A 78 9.75 20.23 -10.56
N LYS A 79 11.07 20.40 -10.54
CA LYS A 79 11.90 20.61 -11.73
C LYS A 79 12.90 19.48 -11.92
N ASP A 80 13.16 19.15 -13.17
CA ASP A 80 14.20 18.22 -13.60
C ASP A 80 15.62 18.85 -13.48
N PRO A 81 16.71 18.09 -13.78
CA PRO A 81 18.07 18.62 -13.77
C PRO A 81 18.29 19.81 -14.71
N ASN A 82 17.49 19.92 -15.78
CA ASN A 82 17.55 20.98 -16.79
C ASN A 82 16.70 22.21 -16.42
N GLY A 83 15.98 22.16 -15.30
CA GLY A 83 15.09 23.23 -14.84
C GLY A 83 13.69 23.21 -15.47
N LEU A 84 13.33 22.18 -16.23
CA LEU A 84 12.00 21.98 -16.81
C LEU A 84 11.00 21.57 -15.73
N LEU A 85 9.77 22.09 -15.82
CA LEU A 85 8.69 21.75 -14.89
C LEU A 85 8.15 20.35 -15.20
N LEU A 86 8.04 19.53 -14.16
CA LEU A 86 7.39 18.23 -14.24
C LEU A 86 5.89 18.35 -13.97
N ASP A 87 5.09 17.50 -14.62
CA ASP A 87 3.64 17.40 -14.41
C ASP A 87 3.30 16.64 -13.13
N THR A 88 3.63 17.22 -11.97
CA THR A 88 3.36 16.63 -10.65
C THR A 88 1.97 16.99 -10.14
N LYS A 89 1.26 16.01 -9.58
CA LYS A 89 -0.05 16.24 -8.95
C LYS A 89 0.12 16.68 -7.50
N LEU A 90 -0.61 17.72 -7.11
CA LEU A 90 -0.67 18.22 -5.73
C LEU A 90 -2.01 17.84 -5.09
N SER A 91 -1.98 17.37 -3.86
CA SER A 91 -3.17 17.22 -3.01
C SER A 91 -2.88 17.71 -1.59
N THR A 92 -3.92 17.89 -0.78
CA THR A 92 -3.76 18.38 0.60
C THR A 92 -4.61 17.61 1.58
N SER A 93 -4.15 17.51 2.83
CA SER A 93 -4.97 17.03 3.94
C SER A 93 -6.20 17.90 4.18
N ASP A 94 -7.23 17.37 4.83
CA ASP A 94 -8.47 18.10 5.13
C ASP A 94 -8.24 19.35 5.99
N ASP A 95 -7.30 19.29 6.93
CA ASP A 95 -6.91 20.41 7.78
C ASP A 95 -5.98 21.44 7.11
N GLY A 96 -5.55 21.18 5.86
CA GLY A 96 -4.67 22.05 5.09
C GLY A 96 -3.24 22.16 5.61
N LYS A 97 -2.81 21.33 6.58
CA LYS A 97 -1.43 21.38 7.12
C LYS A 97 -0.44 20.53 6.34
N TYR A 98 -0.91 19.64 5.48
CA TYR A 98 -0.06 18.76 4.69
C TYR A 98 -0.37 18.93 3.21
N ILE A 99 0.69 19.03 2.40
CA ILE A 99 0.61 19.02 0.94
C ILE A 99 1.36 17.80 0.45
N TYR A 100 0.69 16.97 -0.34
CA TYR A 100 1.29 15.80 -0.97
C TYR A 100 1.66 16.15 -2.41
N VAL A 101 2.92 15.90 -2.77
CA VAL A 101 3.43 16.06 -4.13
C VAL A 101 3.65 14.66 -4.70
N SER A 102 2.76 14.24 -5.59
CA SER A 102 2.91 12.99 -6.34
C SER A 102 3.93 13.20 -7.47
N PRO A 103 4.73 12.17 -7.81
CA PRO A 103 5.62 12.22 -8.96
C PRO A 103 4.84 12.43 -10.26
N PRO A 104 5.50 12.82 -11.37
CA PRO A 104 4.86 12.84 -12.68
C PRO A 104 4.39 11.43 -13.09
N GLU A 105 3.50 11.36 -14.07
CA GLU A 105 3.08 10.08 -14.64
C GLU A 105 4.29 9.33 -15.20
N GLY A 106 4.53 8.09 -14.76
CA GLY A 106 5.74 7.32 -15.09
C GLY A 106 6.92 7.49 -14.12
N GLY A 107 6.76 8.30 -13.07
CA GLY A 107 7.79 8.51 -12.06
C GLY A 107 8.91 9.45 -12.52
N TYR A 108 9.87 9.66 -11.63
CA TYR A 108 11.16 10.29 -11.90
C TYR A 108 12.09 9.32 -12.63
N GLU A 109 13.01 9.83 -13.44
CA GLU A 109 14.07 9.04 -14.05
C GLU A 109 15.10 8.61 -12.99
N SER A 110 15.62 7.39 -13.15
CA SER A 110 16.65 6.80 -12.27
C SER A 110 17.98 7.56 -12.37
N GLY A 111 18.67 7.75 -11.25
CA GLY A 111 19.98 8.42 -11.16
C GLY A 111 19.99 9.93 -11.44
N GLN A 112 18.83 10.60 -11.53
CA GLN A 112 18.71 12.02 -11.84
C GLN A 112 18.44 12.88 -10.59
N SER A 113 18.80 14.17 -10.66
CA SER A 113 18.54 15.15 -9.59
C SER A 113 17.39 16.09 -9.90
N TYR A 114 16.46 16.21 -8.97
CA TYR A 114 15.25 17.01 -9.09
C TYR A 114 15.16 18.03 -7.97
N TYR A 115 14.31 19.05 -8.18
CA TYR A 115 14.18 20.18 -7.27
C TYR A 115 12.71 20.47 -6.97
N ILE A 116 12.29 20.27 -5.72
CA ILE A 116 11.00 20.76 -5.23
C ILE A 116 11.16 22.22 -4.84
N ASN A 117 10.34 23.09 -5.43
CA ASN A 117 10.34 24.53 -5.17
C ASN A 117 8.98 24.93 -4.59
N ILE A 118 9.00 25.66 -3.48
CA ILE A 118 7.81 26.26 -2.86
C ILE A 118 7.97 27.77 -2.93
N SER A 119 7.05 28.42 -3.64
CA SER A 119 7.02 29.87 -3.78
C SER A 119 6.73 30.54 -2.45
N LYS A 120 7.39 31.67 -2.20
CA LYS A 120 7.08 32.53 -1.03
C LYS A 120 5.64 33.04 -1.03
N ASP A 121 4.98 33.02 -2.19
CA ASP A 121 3.61 33.53 -2.38
C ASP A 121 2.53 32.54 -1.93
N LEU A 122 2.92 31.38 -1.39
CA LEU A 122 2.04 30.41 -0.76
C LEU A 122 1.11 31.10 0.26
N LYS A 123 -0.20 30.90 0.09
CA LYS A 123 -1.24 31.56 0.91
C LYS A 123 -1.71 30.65 2.04
N PHE A 124 -1.81 31.22 3.23
CA PHE A 124 -2.31 30.57 4.43
C PHE A 124 -3.73 31.04 4.76
N ILE A 125 -4.51 30.19 5.43
CA ILE A 125 -5.86 30.55 5.91
C ILE A 125 -5.76 31.78 6.84
N ASP A 126 -4.76 31.80 7.73
CA ASP A 126 -4.39 33.00 8.48
C ASP A 126 -3.58 33.94 7.58
N LYS A 127 -4.24 34.99 7.08
CA LYS A 127 -3.66 36.00 6.18
C LYS A 127 -2.49 36.78 6.78
N THR A 128 -2.25 36.68 8.10
CA THR A 128 -1.07 37.27 8.75
C THR A 128 0.19 36.41 8.58
N LYS A 129 0.04 35.15 8.14
CA LYS A 129 1.15 34.24 7.90
C LYS A 129 1.56 34.28 6.44
N SER A 130 2.86 34.25 6.21
CA SER A 130 3.46 34.14 4.89
C SER A 130 4.83 33.50 5.01
N LEU A 131 5.32 32.96 3.90
CA LEU A 131 6.71 32.58 3.79
C LEU A 131 7.55 33.83 3.58
N LYS A 132 8.65 33.93 4.32
CA LYS A 132 9.60 35.04 4.14
C LYS A 132 10.41 34.87 2.86
N ASN A 133 10.79 33.61 2.58
CA ASN A 133 11.66 33.23 1.49
C ASN A 133 11.02 32.06 0.71
N PRO A 134 11.28 31.94 -0.61
CA PRO A 134 10.98 30.72 -1.32
C PRO A 134 11.83 29.58 -0.75
N VAL A 135 11.32 28.36 -0.83
CA VAL A 135 11.99 27.16 -0.33
C VAL A 135 12.36 26.26 -1.49
N GLN A 136 13.54 25.65 -1.45
CA GLN A 136 13.95 24.62 -2.39
C GLN A 136 14.51 23.40 -1.65
N MET A 137 14.23 22.21 -2.16
CA MET A 137 14.86 20.96 -1.74
C MET A 137 15.30 20.19 -2.98
N LYS A 138 16.55 19.76 -3.00
CA LYS A 138 17.08 18.86 -4.02
C LYS A 138 16.93 17.41 -3.59
N PHE A 139 16.57 16.56 -4.52
CA PHE A 139 16.64 15.11 -4.31
C PHE A 139 17.23 14.41 -5.53
N THR A 140 17.96 13.31 -5.30
CA THR A 140 18.55 12.47 -6.34
C THR A 140 17.92 11.10 -6.26
N THR A 141 17.40 10.61 -7.38
CA THR A 141 16.79 9.30 -7.46
C THR A 141 17.84 8.20 -7.39
N THR A 142 17.47 7.01 -6.90
CA THR A 142 18.32 5.82 -6.91
C THR A 142 18.80 5.54 -8.33
N ASN A 143 20.10 5.29 -8.53
CA ASN A 143 20.64 4.81 -9.81
C ASN A 143 20.55 3.27 -9.89
N MET A 144 19.33 2.75 -9.69
CA MET A 144 19.07 1.32 -9.77
C MET A 144 18.36 1.00 -11.08
N GLU A 145 18.91 0.04 -11.81
CA GLU A 145 18.24 -0.56 -12.96
C GLU A 145 17.21 -1.56 -12.44
N THR A 146 15.98 -1.47 -12.95
CA THR A 146 14.95 -2.48 -12.69
C THR A 146 15.20 -3.70 -13.56
N ILE A 147 14.92 -4.88 -13.01
CA ILE A 147 14.89 -6.14 -13.76
C ILE A 147 13.47 -6.45 -14.21
N ASN A 148 13.32 -7.22 -15.29
CA ASN A 148 12.01 -7.70 -15.68
C ASN A 148 11.53 -8.78 -14.71
N ILE A 149 10.33 -8.59 -14.17
CA ILE A 149 9.64 -9.57 -13.33
C ILE A 149 8.48 -10.16 -14.14
N ASP A 150 8.34 -11.47 -14.07
CA ASP A 150 7.32 -12.27 -14.73
C ASP A 150 6.83 -13.40 -13.80
N GLU A 151 5.92 -14.24 -14.29
CA GLU A 151 5.39 -15.41 -13.57
C GLU A 151 6.43 -16.45 -13.16
N ASN A 152 7.61 -16.44 -13.78
CA ASN A 152 8.66 -17.41 -13.50
C ASN A 152 9.67 -16.93 -12.47
N SER A 153 9.67 -15.63 -12.20
CA SER A 153 10.55 -14.98 -11.23
C SER A 153 10.36 -15.58 -9.83
N PRO A 154 11.44 -15.78 -9.04
CA PRO A 154 11.33 -16.39 -7.72
C PRO A 154 10.32 -15.71 -6.80
N ILE A 155 10.28 -14.37 -6.79
CA ILE A 155 9.33 -13.61 -5.98
C ILE A 155 7.87 -13.90 -6.33
N SER A 156 7.57 -14.12 -7.61
CA SER A 156 6.21 -14.36 -8.10
C SER A 156 5.67 -15.70 -7.63
N LYS A 157 6.49 -16.74 -7.77
CA LYS A 157 6.18 -18.09 -7.30
C LYS A 157 6.05 -18.15 -5.78
N SER A 158 7.02 -17.57 -5.09
CA SER A 158 7.12 -17.58 -3.63
C SER A 158 5.97 -16.83 -2.98
N ASN A 159 5.61 -15.66 -3.53
CA ASN A 159 4.46 -14.89 -3.06
C ASN A 159 3.16 -15.70 -3.09
N ASN A 160 2.91 -16.44 -4.16
CA ASN A 160 1.67 -17.20 -4.29
C ASN A 160 1.62 -18.39 -3.31
N ILE A 161 2.74 -19.08 -3.09
CA ILE A 161 2.81 -20.15 -2.08
C ILE A 161 2.56 -19.55 -0.68
N PHE A 162 3.28 -18.48 -0.34
CA PHE A 162 3.11 -17.76 0.92
C PHE A 162 1.67 -17.26 1.12
N SER A 163 1.08 -16.66 0.08
CA SER A 163 -0.31 -16.16 0.06
C SER A 163 -1.31 -17.22 0.53
N PHE A 164 -1.26 -18.40 -0.09
CA PHE A 164 -2.22 -19.45 0.20
C PHE A 164 -1.96 -20.09 1.56
N ASN A 165 -0.71 -20.22 1.99
CA ASN A 165 -0.39 -20.72 3.33
C ASN A 165 -0.85 -19.73 4.42
N LEU A 166 -0.63 -18.43 4.20
CA LEU A 166 -0.98 -17.38 5.13
C LEU A 166 -2.49 -17.26 5.33
N ILE A 167 -3.28 -17.16 4.25
CA ILE A 167 -4.72 -16.99 4.39
C ILE A 167 -5.39 -18.22 5.03
N LYS A 168 -4.89 -19.44 4.79
CA LYS A 168 -5.43 -20.65 5.44
C LYS A 168 -5.26 -20.61 6.95
N ASN A 169 -4.07 -20.25 7.43
CA ASN A 169 -3.82 -20.13 8.87
C ASN A 169 -4.64 -18.98 9.49
N LEU A 170 -4.87 -17.89 8.75
CA LEU A 170 -5.76 -16.83 9.21
C LEU A 170 -7.23 -17.27 9.23
N ALA A 171 -7.68 -18.07 8.28
CA ALA A 171 -9.06 -18.57 8.22
C ALA A 171 -9.36 -19.55 9.37
N ASP A 172 -8.35 -20.29 9.84
CA ASP A 172 -8.46 -21.11 11.04
C ASP A 172 -8.62 -20.27 12.31
N LYS A 173 -8.03 -19.05 12.33
CA LYS A 173 -8.13 -18.08 13.44
C LYS A 173 -9.46 -17.30 13.41
N ASP A 174 -9.81 -16.75 12.26
CA ASP A 174 -10.97 -15.87 12.05
C ASP A 174 -12.04 -16.58 11.20
N LYS A 175 -12.54 -17.69 11.73
CA LYS A 175 -13.51 -18.56 11.05
C LYS A 175 -14.83 -17.83 10.79
N ASP A 176 -15.45 -18.10 9.64
CA ASP A 176 -16.75 -17.54 9.25
C ASP A 176 -16.82 -15.98 9.17
N GLU A 177 -15.67 -15.30 9.15
CA GLU A 177 -15.56 -13.84 8.98
C GLU A 177 -15.19 -13.43 7.54
N ASN A 178 -15.53 -12.19 7.14
CA ASN A 178 -14.95 -11.60 5.94
C ASN A 178 -13.46 -11.35 6.15
N MET A 179 -12.66 -11.68 5.14
CA MET A 179 -11.21 -11.56 5.19
C MET A 179 -10.68 -10.96 3.91
N ILE A 180 -9.65 -10.13 4.02
CA ILE A 180 -8.81 -9.72 2.90
C ILE A 180 -7.41 -9.48 3.41
N ILE A 181 -6.42 -10.01 2.71
CA ILE A 181 -5.02 -9.72 2.95
C ILE A 181 -4.32 -9.33 1.66
N SER A 182 -3.20 -8.61 1.78
CA SER A 182 -2.23 -8.46 0.69
C SER A 182 -0.95 -9.24 0.98
N PRO A 183 -0.83 -10.46 0.45
CA PRO A 183 0.35 -11.29 0.65
C PRO A 183 1.63 -10.62 0.17
N LEU A 184 1.61 -9.97 -0.99
CA LEU A 184 2.77 -9.26 -1.53
C LEU A 184 3.26 -8.17 -0.57
N SER A 185 2.32 -7.46 0.03
CA SER A 185 2.65 -6.39 0.95
C SER A 185 3.25 -6.93 2.26
N ILE A 186 2.70 -8.02 2.79
CA ILE A 186 3.22 -8.69 3.98
C ILE A 186 4.59 -9.30 3.69
N SER A 187 4.74 -10.03 2.58
CA SER A 187 6.01 -10.67 2.21
C SER A 187 7.10 -9.63 1.95
N SER A 188 6.77 -8.47 1.39
CA SER A 188 7.71 -7.35 1.24
C SER A 188 8.16 -6.75 2.57
N LEU A 189 7.26 -6.66 3.56
CA LEU A 189 7.59 -6.17 4.90
C LEU A 189 8.50 -7.16 5.64
N LEU A 190 8.24 -8.47 5.52
CA LEU A 190 9.10 -9.53 6.05
C LEU A 190 10.46 -9.56 5.34
N SER A 191 10.47 -9.43 4.01
CA SER A 191 11.69 -9.36 3.20
C SER A 191 12.52 -8.10 3.46
N MET A 192 11.87 -6.98 3.76
CA MET A 192 12.56 -5.81 4.26
C MET A 192 13.24 -6.17 5.58
N THR A 193 12.48 -6.72 6.52
CA THR A 193 12.95 -7.04 7.88
C THR A 193 14.12 -8.01 7.89
N GLN A 194 14.14 -9.02 7.01
CA GLN A 194 15.27 -9.95 6.95
C GLN A 194 16.61 -9.27 6.63
N ASN A 195 16.62 -8.10 6.00
CA ASN A 195 17.86 -7.37 5.73
C ASN A 195 18.57 -6.93 7.03
N GLY A 196 17.83 -6.83 8.13
CA GLY A 196 18.38 -6.56 9.45
C GLY A 196 18.55 -7.83 10.28
N GLU A 197 18.13 -9.01 9.83
CA GLU A 197 18.26 -10.24 10.59
C GLU A 197 19.50 -11.04 10.19
N SER A 198 19.96 -11.91 11.08
CA SER A 198 21.02 -12.88 10.78
C SER A 198 20.73 -14.25 11.39
N GLY A 199 21.55 -15.25 11.07
CA GLY A 199 21.42 -16.60 11.63
C GLY A 199 20.03 -17.22 11.43
N LYS A 200 19.47 -17.76 12.51
CA LYS A 200 18.21 -18.51 12.52
C LYS A 200 17.00 -17.64 12.19
N ALA A 201 16.93 -16.41 12.72
CA ALA A 201 15.81 -15.49 12.44
C ALA A 201 15.69 -15.17 10.95
N LYS A 202 16.81 -14.87 10.30
CA LYS A 202 16.84 -14.64 8.85
C LYS A 202 16.37 -15.87 8.07
N GLN A 203 16.86 -17.06 8.43
CA GLN A 203 16.47 -18.31 7.78
C GLN A 203 14.98 -18.59 7.94
N GLU A 204 14.43 -18.41 9.14
CA GLU A 204 13.00 -18.60 9.41
C GLU A 204 12.13 -17.61 8.61
N ILE A 205 12.52 -16.34 8.52
CA ILE A 205 11.81 -15.36 7.69
C ILE A 205 11.82 -15.79 6.22
N LEU A 206 13.01 -16.10 5.66
CA LEU A 206 13.15 -16.49 4.26
C LEU A 206 12.42 -17.81 3.95
N ASN A 207 12.40 -18.76 4.87
CA ASN A 207 11.61 -19.98 4.75
C ASN A 207 10.10 -19.66 4.74
N CYS A 208 9.64 -18.82 5.66
CA CYS A 208 8.23 -18.44 5.79
C CYS A 208 7.69 -17.78 4.52
N ILE A 209 8.49 -16.93 3.85
CA ILE A 209 8.12 -16.26 2.60
C ILE A 209 8.58 -17.02 1.34
N GLU A 210 9.05 -18.26 1.49
CA GLU A 210 9.44 -19.17 0.40
C GLU A 210 10.63 -18.69 -0.46
N LEU A 211 11.51 -17.85 0.10
CA LEU A 211 12.66 -17.23 -0.60
C LEU A 211 14.04 -17.71 -0.09
N LYS A 212 14.10 -18.81 0.67
CA LYS A 212 15.35 -19.34 1.27
C LYS A 212 16.48 -19.63 0.29
N ASP A 213 16.15 -19.94 -0.96
CA ASP A 213 17.10 -20.32 -2.01
C ASP A 213 17.45 -19.14 -2.94
N VAL A 214 17.02 -17.92 -2.61
CA VAL A 214 17.25 -16.70 -3.39
C VAL A 214 18.22 -15.78 -2.63
N SER A 215 19.15 -15.15 -3.34
CA SER A 215 20.10 -14.24 -2.69
C SER A 215 19.43 -12.96 -2.19
N ASP A 216 19.87 -12.40 -1.06
CA ASP A 216 19.30 -11.15 -0.51
C ASP A 216 19.25 -10.01 -1.54
N ASN A 217 20.31 -9.88 -2.35
CA ASN A 217 20.40 -8.83 -3.35
C ASN A 217 19.36 -9.03 -4.45
N ASP A 218 19.15 -10.26 -4.90
CA ASP A 218 18.14 -10.57 -5.91
C ASP A 218 16.73 -10.38 -5.34
N ILE A 219 16.49 -10.75 -4.08
CA ILE A 219 15.22 -10.51 -3.39
C ILE A 219 14.92 -9.01 -3.35
N ASN A 220 15.87 -8.21 -2.86
CA ASN A 220 15.74 -6.75 -2.76
C ASN A 220 15.49 -6.10 -4.12
N LEU A 221 16.23 -6.52 -5.15
CA LEU A 221 16.09 -5.99 -6.50
C LEU A 221 14.76 -6.38 -7.16
N GLN A 222 14.26 -7.58 -6.89
CA GLN A 222 12.95 -8.04 -7.36
C GLN A 222 11.81 -7.23 -6.72
N TYR A 223 11.82 -7.03 -5.40
CA TYR A 223 10.82 -6.17 -4.73
C TYR A 223 10.89 -4.72 -5.23
N TYR A 224 12.08 -4.16 -5.37
CA TYR A 224 12.25 -2.81 -5.93
C TYR A 224 11.67 -2.71 -7.35
N SER A 225 11.95 -3.70 -8.20
CA SER A 225 11.43 -3.73 -9.58
C SER A 225 9.92 -3.90 -9.64
N LEU A 226 9.34 -4.72 -8.76
CA LEU A 226 7.88 -4.86 -8.62
C LEU A 226 7.22 -3.57 -8.16
N PHE A 227 7.75 -2.91 -7.13
CA PHE A 227 7.19 -1.65 -6.66
C PHE A 227 7.34 -0.54 -7.69
N ASN A 228 8.47 -0.47 -8.40
CA ASN A 228 8.59 0.46 -9.52
C ASN A 228 7.55 0.13 -10.61
N TYR A 229 7.31 -1.13 -10.94
CA TYR A 229 6.28 -1.51 -11.90
C TYR A 229 4.86 -1.09 -11.44
N TYR A 230 4.45 -1.45 -10.21
CA TYR A 230 3.11 -1.15 -9.71
C TYR A 230 2.84 0.34 -9.51
N ASN A 231 3.86 1.11 -9.11
CA ASN A 231 3.73 2.56 -8.96
C ASN A 231 3.63 3.31 -10.30
N ASN A 232 3.94 2.65 -11.41
CA ASN A 232 3.84 3.20 -12.76
C ASN A 232 2.58 2.75 -13.52
N LEU A 233 1.65 2.07 -12.85
CA LEU A 233 0.32 1.77 -13.40
C LEU A 233 -0.53 3.05 -13.53
N LYS A 234 -1.40 3.10 -14.54
CA LYS A 234 -2.11 4.35 -14.90
C LYS A 234 -3.53 4.44 -14.35
N SER A 235 -4.22 3.31 -14.32
CA SER A 235 -5.64 3.14 -14.02
C SER A 235 -5.88 2.34 -12.74
N THR A 236 -4.83 1.74 -12.18
CA THR A 236 -4.79 1.01 -10.91
C THR A 236 -3.96 1.79 -9.91
N ASP A 237 -4.54 2.03 -8.74
CA ASP A 237 -3.91 2.71 -7.61
C ASP A 237 -3.71 1.68 -6.49
N LEU A 238 -2.47 1.18 -6.37
CA LEU A 238 -2.03 0.27 -5.32
C LEU A 238 -1.23 1.08 -4.30
N GLN A 239 -1.88 1.53 -3.23
CA GLN A 239 -1.18 2.24 -2.16
C GLN A 239 -0.88 1.26 -1.04
N SER A 240 0.36 0.78 -1.02
CA SER A 240 0.91 0.05 0.12
C SER A 240 1.68 1.00 1.01
N ALA A 241 1.35 0.98 2.29
CA ALA A 241 2.01 1.74 3.32
C ALA A 241 2.66 0.77 4.32
N ASN A 242 3.97 0.61 4.16
CA ASN A 242 4.84 -0.18 5.04
C ASN A 242 5.63 0.75 5.96
N SER A 243 5.54 0.55 7.27
CA SER A 243 6.38 1.24 8.23
C SER A 243 6.89 0.36 9.36
N ILE A 244 8.02 0.77 9.93
CA ILE A 244 8.60 0.22 11.14
C ILE A 244 8.62 1.32 12.19
N TRP A 245 8.08 1.02 13.37
CA TRP A 245 8.06 1.91 14.52
C TRP A 245 8.88 1.29 15.63
N LEU A 246 9.91 2.00 16.06
CA LEU A 246 10.75 1.59 17.17
C LEU A 246 10.52 2.46 18.39
N ASN A 247 10.72 1.83 19.54
CA ASN A 247 10.84 2.54 20.80
C ASN A 247 12.12 3.39 20.81
N LYS A 248 12.02 4.67 21.15
CA LYS A 248 13.12 5.67 21.05
C LYS A 248 14.38 5.34 21.83
N GLN A 249 14.30 4.38 22.77
CA GLN A 249 15.46 3.90 23.53
C GLN A 249 16.37 3.00 22.68
N ILE A 250 15.95 2.73 21.44
CA ILE A 250 16.56 1.80 20.51
C ILE A 250 17.04 2.55 19.26
N SER A 251 18.29 2.32 18.87
CA SER A 251 18.89 2.90 17.65
C SER A 251 18.78 1.94 16.48
N PHE A 252 18.55 2.47 15.28
CA PHE A 252 18.56 1.69 14.04
C PHE A 252 19.99 1.37 13.60
N ASN A 253 20.15 0.21 12.97
CA ASN A 253 21.31 -0.02 12.12
C ASN A 253 21.18 0.78 10.81
N ASP A 254 22.18 1.60 10.48
CA ASP A 254 22.14 2.46 9.30
C ASP A 254 22.11 1.68 7.97
N ASP A 255 22.79 0.52 7.87
CA ASP A 255 22.75 -0.32 6.67
C ASP A 255 21.35 -0.89 6.43
N PHE A 256 20.69 -1.37 7.49
CA PHE A 256 19.31 -1.81 7.43
C PHE A 256 18.38 -0.67 6.99
N LYS A 257 18.48 0.50 7.62
CA LYS A 257 17.66 1.67 7.29
C LYS A 257 17.84 2.08 5.83
N ASN A 258 19.08 2.12 5.35
CA ASN A 258 19.38 2.46 3.97
C ASN A 258 18.78 1.44 2.99
N LYS A 259 18.87 0.13 3.28
CA LYS A 259 18.26 -0.91 2.43
C LYS A 259 16.73 -0.85 2.44
N ALA A 260 16.11 -0.67 3.60
CA ALA A 260 14.67 -0.54 3.77
C ALA A 260 14.10 0.66 2.98
N GLN A 261 14.78 1.81 3.04
CA GLN A 261 14.40 3.00 2.28
C GLN A 261 14.64 2.81 0.78
N LYS A 262 15.80 2.26 0.40
CA LYS A 262 16.23 2.11 -0.99
C LYS A 262 15.39 1.11 -1.79
N TYR A 263 15.10 -0.07 -1.23
CA TYR A 263 14.46 -1.16 -1.98
C TYR A 263 12.95 -1.27 -1.75
N TYR A 264 12.45 -0.81 -0.60
CA TYR A 264 11.06 -1.02 -0.18
C TYR A 264 10.25 0.27 0.00
N ASP A 265 10.87 1.44 -0.18
CA ASP A 265 10.31 2.77 0.13
C ASP A 265 9.64 2.85 1.51
N SER A 266 10.14 2.06 2.48
CA SER A 266 9.51 1.96 3.79
C SER A 266 9.89 3.14 4.69
N GLN A 267 8.94 3.54 5.52
CA GLN A 267 9.17 4.54 6.54
C GLN A 267 9.63 3.91 7.85
N ILE A 268 10.68 4.49 8.40
CA ILE A 268 11.30 4.03 9.62
C ILE A 268 11.21 5.17 10.63
N ASN A 269 10.49 4.93 11.74
CA ASN A 269 10.18 5.93 12.76
C ASN A 269 10.67 5.47 14.13
N SER A 270 11.15 6.43 14.93
CA SER A 270 11.56 6.23 16.32
C SER A 270 10.70 7.12 17.21
N GLU A 271 9.93 6.52 18.12
CA GLU A 271 8.93 7.21 18.94
C GLU A 271 8.98 6.75 20.40
N ASP A 272 8.48 7.58 21.31
CA ASP A 272 8.36 7.18 22.72
C ASP A 272 7.14 6.29 22.93
N PHE A 273 7.33 5.00 23.21
CA PHE A 273 6.20 4.10 23.44
C PHE A 273 5.53 4.32 24.81
N ASN A 274 6.13 5.11 25.71
CA ASN A 274 5.48 5.59 26.92
C ASN A 274 4.57 6.81 26.68
N ASP A 275 4.70 7.47 25.53
CA ASP A 275 3.85 8.61 25.18
C ASP A 275 2.50 8.12 24.64
N SER A 276 1.44 8.47 25.36
CA SER A 276 0.04 8.22 24.96
C SER A 276 -0.30 8.71 23.54
N GLN A 277 0.43 9.68 22.99
CA GLN A 277 0.21 10.19 21.64
C GLN A 277 0.80 9.32 20.53
N THR A 278 1.67 8.35 20.86
CA THR A 278 2.33 7.52 19.85
C THR A 278 1.33 6.69 19.04
N VAL A 279 0.31 6.11 19.69
CA VAL A 279 -0.81 5.44 19.01
C VAL A 279 -1.51 6.37 18.00
N ASN A 280 -1.74 7.63 18.39
CA ASN A 280 -2.37 8.61 17.49
C ASN A 280 -1.48 8.95 16.30
N LYS A 281 -0.16 9.07 16.49
CA LYS A 281 0.80 9.31 15.41
C LYS A 281 0.81 8.17 14.40
N ILE A 282 0.81 6.93 14.88
CA ILE A 282 0.75 5.73 14.05
C ILE A 282 -0.54 5.71 13.22
N ASN A 283 -1.69 5.86 13.87
CA ASN A 283 -2.98 5.84 13.17
C ASN A 283 -3.13 7.02 12.19
N GLN A 284 -2.63 8.20 12.54
CA GLN A 284 -2.59 9.34 11.62
C GLN A 284 -1.70 9.05 10.41
N TRP A 285 -0.56 8.41 10.61
CA TRP A 285 0.31 8.00 9.51
C TRP A 285 -0.38 7.01 8.56
N VAL A 286 -1.10 6.02 9.10
CA VAL A 286 -1.89 5.06 8.31
C VAL A 286 -3.00 5.77 7.53
N ASP A 287 -3.75 6.66 8.19
CA ASP A 287 -4.82 7.43 7.56
C ASP A 287 -4.30 8.23 6.35
N GLN A 288 -3.18 8.91 6.54
CA GLN A 288 -2.54 9.71 5.49
C GLN A 288 -2.01 8.84 4.35
N SER A 289 -1.31 7.75 4.68
CA SER A 289 -0.69 6.87 3.69
C SER A 289 -1.72 6.08 2.88
N THR A 290 -2.92 5.88 3.42
CA THR A 290 -4.04 5.20 2.77
C THR A 290 -5.09 6.17 2.22
N LYS A 291 -4.79 7.47 2.14
CA LYS A 291 -5.70 8.52 1.63
C LYS A 291 -7.10 8.45 2.24
N GLY A 292 -7.19 8.26 3.55
CA GLY A 292 -8.49 8.21 4.21
C GLY A 292 -9.15 6.83 4.29
N GLN A 293 -8.62 5.81 3.63
CA GLN A 293 -9.30 4.52 3.54
C GLN A 293 -9.17 3.70 4.83
N ILE A 294 -8.04 3.78 5.53
CA ILE A 294 -7.82 3.06 6.79
C ILE A 294 -7.55 4.10 7.88
N LYS A 295 -8.50 4.29 8.79
CA LYS A 295 -8.39 5.33 9.83
C LYS A 295 -7.58 4.91 11.05
N LYS A 296 -7.56 3.61 11.32
CA LYS A 296 -6.98 3.06 12.54
C LYS A 296 -6.49 1.64 12.30
N ILE A 297 -5.28 1.34 12.78
CA ILE A 297 -4.67 0.01 12.73
C ILE A 297 -4.30 -0.54 14.10
N ILE A 298 -4.06 0.33 15.08
CA ILE A 298 -3.63 -0.06 16.43
C ILE A 298 -4.42 0.68 17.49
N ASP A 299 -4.79 -0.03 18.55
CA ASP A 299 -5.51 0.50 19.71
C ASP A 299 -4.57 0.91 20.85
N THR A 300 -3.54 0.09 21.10
CA THR A 300 -2.63 0.23 22.23
C THR A 300 -1.23 -0.23 21.84
N ILE A 301 -0.21 0.32 22.50
CA ILE A 301 1.19 -0.08 22.39
C ILE A 301 1.70 -0.28 23.81
N SER A 302 2.52 -1.30 24.03
CA SER A 302 3.21 -1.50 25.31
C SER A 302 4.46 -0.64 25.37
N SER A 303 4.78 -0.10 26.56
CA SER A 303 6.07 0.56 26.80
C SER A 303 7.27 -0.37 26.61
N ASP A 304 7.03 -1.69 26.72
CA ASP A 304 8.02 -2.75 26.57
C ASP A 304 8.15 -3.24 25.13
N ASP A 305 7.30 -2.75 24.21
CA ASP A 305 7.46 -3.07 22.80
C ASP A 305 8.77 -2.44 22.29
N ALA A 306 9.53 -3.22 21.54
CA ALA A 306 10.77 -2.81 20.89
C ALA A 306 10.50 -2.30 19.48
N ALA A 307 9.80 -3.10 18.67
CA ALA A 307 9.53 -2.85 17.26
C ALA A 307 8.12 -3.29 16.86
N ILE A 308 7.36 -2.38 16.24
CA ILE A 308 6.05 -2.66 15.66
C ILE A 308 6.12 -2.41 14.16
N LEU A 309 5.84 -3.45 13.38
CA LEU A 309 5.82 -3.39 11.93
C LEU A 309 4.37 -3.22 11.49
N ILE A 310 4.14 -2.29 10.57
CA ILE A 310 2.81 -1.90 10.13
C ILE A 310 2.75 -2.02 8.63
N ASN A 311 1.83 -2.84 8.17
CA ASN A 311 1.41 -2.87 6.79
C ASN A 311 -0.07 -2.47 6.68
N SER A 312 -0.33 -1.41 5.92
CA SER A 312 -1.68 -1.00 5.56
C SER A 312 -1.79 -0.81 4.06
N ILE A 313 -2.86 -1.30 3.46
CA ILE A 313 -2.97 -1.32 2.00
C ILE A 313 -4.42 -1.20 1.55
N TYR A 314 -4.64 -0.46 0.46
CA TYR A 314 -5.91 -0.46 -0.24
C TYR A 314 -5.69 -0.69 -1.74
N PHE A 315 -6.69 -1.32 -2.36
CA PHE A 315 -6.72 -1.49 -3.81
C PHE A 315 -7.80 -0.61 -4.43
N LYS A 316 -7.44 0.07 -5.52
CA LYS A 316 -8.38 0.75 -6.39
C LYS A 316 -8.07 0.44 -7.84
N GLY A 317 -9.00 -0.20 -8.54
CA GLY A 317 -8.91 -0.54 -9.95
C GLY A 317 -10.24 -0.26 -10.65
N THR A 318 -10.19 0.03 -11.95
CA THR A 318 -11.41 0.23 -12.76
C THR A 318 -11.65 -1.00 -13.63
N TRP A 319 -12.86 -1.57 -13.59
CA TRP A 319 -13.21 -2.70 -14.46
C TRP A 319 -12.97 -2.31 -15.92
N LEU A 320 -12.38 -3.21 -16.70
CA LEU A 320 -12.29 -3.04 -18.16
C LEU A 320 -13.70 -3.08 -18.77
N ASN A 321 -14.56 -3.95 -18.26
CA ASN A 321 -15.98 -4.03 -18.61
C ASN A 321 -16.83 -3.74 -17.37
N LYS A 322 -17.23 -2.47 -17.21
CA LYS A 322 -18.03 -2.02 -16.07
C LYS A 322 -19.42 -2.66 -16.05
N PHE A 323 -19.98 -2.80 -14.85
CA PHE A 323 -21.39 -3.13 -14.68
C PHE A 323 -22.23 -1.86 -14.84
N SER A 324 -23.43 -2.00 -15.39
CA SER A 324 -24.38 -0.89 -15.44
C SER A 324 -25.10 -0.78 -14.09
N PRO A 325 -25.07 0.37 -13.40
CA PRO A 325 -25.82 0.57 -12.16
C PRO A 325 -27.33 0.37 -12.33
N TYR A 326 -27.86 0.55 -13.54
CA TYR A 326 -29.27 0.30 -13.86
C TYR A 326 -29.65 -1.19 -13.85
N ASN A 327 -28.66 -2.08 -13.96
CA ASN A 327 -28.87 -3.52 -13.91
C ASN A 327 -28.70 -4.08 -12.50
N THR A 328 -28.21 -3.29 -11.54
CA THR A 328 -28.05 -3.71 -10.14
C THR A 328 -29.42 -3.97 -9.52
N LYS A 329 -29.61 -5.17 -8.95
CA LYS A 329 -30.88 -5.60 -8.35
C LYS A 329 -30.66 -6.24 -6.99
N LYS A 330 -31.65 -6.08 -6.10
CA LYS A 330 -31.70 -6.82 -4.85
C LYS A 330 -31.93 -8.30 -5.13
N GLU A 331 -31.05 -9.13 -4.60
CA GLU A 331 -31.20 -10.59 -4.62
C GLU A 331 -30.79 -11.21 -3.29
N GLN A 332 -31.19 -12.47 -3.10
CA GLN A 332 -30.89 -13.23 -1.88
C GLN A 332 -29.49 -13.84 -1.94
N PHE A 333 -28.71 -13.63 -0.88
CA PHE A 333 -27.43 -14.27 -0.60
C PHE A 333 -27.59 -15.17 0.64
N THR A 334 -27.10 -16.40 0.57
CA THR A 334 -27.20 -17.40 1.66
C THR A 334 -25.85 -17.47 2.38
N LEU A 335 -25.81 -17.05 3.65
CA LEU A 335 -24.65 -17.09 4.52
C LEU A 335 -24.28 -18.55 4.91
N SER A 336 -23.09 -18.74 5.49
CA SER A 336 -22.61 -20.06 5.96
C SER A 336 -23.51 -20.70 7.02
N ASP A 337 -24.21 -19.91 7.84
CA ASP A 337 -25.20 -20.38 8.82
C ASP A 337 -26.58 -20.72 8.19
N GLY A 338 -26.73 -20.56 6.88
CA GLY A 338 -27.96 -20.79 6.12
C GLY A 338 -28.94 -19.61 6.12
N LYS A 339 -28.68 -18.54 6.88
CA LYS A 339 -29.47 -17.30 6.86
C LYS A 339 -29.38 -16.67 5.47
N LYS A 340 -30.50 -16.10 5.03
CA LYS A 340 -30.54 -15.33 3.78
C LYS A 340 -30.63 -13.84 4.05
N ILE A 341 -29.89 -13.06 3.29
CA ILE A 341 -29.86 -11.61 3.33
C ILE A 341 -30.08 -11.03 1.93
N ASP A 342 -30.59 -9.81 1.86
CA ASP A 342 -30.70 -9.07 0.59
C ASP A 342 -29.40 -8.32 0.29
N VAL A 343 -28.88 -8.49 -0.91
CA VAL A 343 -27.64 -7.87 -1.39
C VAL A 343 -27.89 -7.16 -2.72
N ASP A 344 -27.14 -6.10 -2.99
CA ASP A 344 -27.16 -5.44 -4.30
C ASP A 344 -26.27 -6.22 -5.28
N ASN A 345 -26.89 -7.04 -6.13
CA ASN A 345 -26.19 -7.81 -7.16
C ASN A 345 -26.05 -6.99 -8.44
N MET A 346 -24.81 -6.72 -8.83
CA MET A 346 -24.46 -6.17 -10.13
C MET A 346 -24.64 -7.25 -11.20
N GLU A 347 -25.25 -6.90 -12.34
CA GLU A 347 -25.54 -7.86 -13.41
C GLU A 347 -24.90 -7.45 -14.74
N ASN A 348 -24.27 -8.42 -15.41
CA ASN A 348 -23.77 -8.29 -16.78
C ASN A 348 -23.79 -9.64 -17.50
N THR A 349 -23.98 -9.63 -18.82
CA THR A 349 -23.85 -10.84 -19.64
C THR A 349 -22.87 -10.58 -20.76
N SER A 350 -21.70 -11.22 -20.68
CA SER A 350 -20.58 -10.93 -21.56
C SER A 350 -19.64 -12.14 -21.68
N TYR A 351 -18.67 -12.05 -22.60
CA TYR A 351 -17.60 -13.04 -22.66
C TYR A 351 -16.55 -12.75 -21.59
N VAL A 352 -16.37 -13.67 -20.66
CA VAL A 352 -15.35 -13.62 -19.60
C VAL A 352 -14.59 -14.94 -19.55
N ASN A 353 -13.44 -14.94 -18.90
CA ASN A 353 -12.73 -16.17 -18.59
C ASN A 353 -13.52 -16.95 -17.54
N TYR A 354 -13.82 -18.21 -17.81
CA TYR A 354 -14.60 -19.08 -16.94
C TYR A 354 -13.99 -20.47 -16.87
N VAL A 355 -14.02 -21.06 -15.68
CA VAL A 355 -13.62 -22.45 -15.43
C VAL A 355 -14.64 -23.10 -14.48
N LYS A 356 -14.89 -24.40 -14.70
CA LYS A 356 -15.68 -25.23 -13.79
C LYS A 356 -14.78 -26.35 -13.28
N GLY A 357 -14.48 -26.31 -11.99
CA GLY A 357 -13.79 -27.40 -11.31
C GLY A 357 -14.77 -28.48 -10.84
N THR A 358 -14.24 -29.45 -10.10
CA THR A 358 -15.06 -30.49 -9.44
C THR A 358 -16.03 -29.86 -8.44
N ASP A 359 -15.51 -28.94 -7.63
CA ASP A 359 -16.16 -28.44 -6.42
C ASP A 359 -16.45 -26.94 -6.45
N PHE A 360 -16.24 -26.29 -7.60
CA PHE A 360 -16.45 -24.85 -7.74
C PHE A 360 -16.70 -24.44 -9.19
N GLN A 361 -17.18 -23.21 -9.36
CA GLN A 361 -17.10 -22.46 -10.60
C GLN A 361 -16.25 -21.21 -10.34
N ALA A 362 -15.50 -20.74 -11.34
CA ALA A 362 -14.83 -19.46 -11.24
C ALA A 362 -14.93 -18.63 -12.51
N ILE A 363 -14.91 -17.32 -12.34
CA ILE A 363 -14.75 -16.35 -13.43
C ILE A 363 -13.53 -15.48 -13.16
N SER A 364 -12.97 -14.90 -14.22
CA SER A 364 -11.97 -13.84 -14.11
C SER A 364 -12.47 -12.56 -14.78
N LEU A 365 -12.43 -11.47 -14.03
CA LEU A 365 -12.91 -10.15 -14.43
C LEU A 365 -11.72 -9.20 -14.59
N PRO A 366 -11.46 -8.70 -15.81
CA PRO A 366 -10.32 -7.84 -16.05
C PRO A 366 -10.56 -6.41 -15.54
N TYR A 367 -9.54 -5.87 -14.92
CA TYR A 367 -9.32 -4.44 -14.72
C TYR A 367 -8.47 -3.88 -15.88
N TYR A 368 -8.29 -2.57 -15.90
CA TYR A 368 -7.17 -1.96 -16.64
C TYR A 368 -5.81 -2.39 -16.04
N ASP A 369 -4.72 -2.04 -16.71
CA ASP A 369 -3.34 -2.30 -16.27
C ASP A 369 -3.01 -3.78 -16.04
N ASN A 370 -3.65 -4.67 -16.80
CA ASN A 370 -3.36 -6.12 -16.79
C ASN A 370 -3.60 -6.81 -15.43
N MET A 371 -4.45 -6.22 -14.59
CA MET A 371 -4.93 -6.82 -13.35
C MET A 371 -6.25 -7.55 -13.59
N GLU A 372 -6.50 -8.62 -12.84
CA GLU A 372 -7.77 -9.37 -12.89
C GLU A 372 -8.26 -9.71 -11.49
N MET A 373 -9.57 -9.70 -11.29
CA MET A 373 -10.21 -10.33 -10.13
C MET A 373 -10.72 -11.71 -10.53
N ASP A 374 -10.18 -12.77 -9.93
CA ASP A 374 -10.76 -14.09 -10.03
C ASP A 374 -11.75 -14.28 -8.88
N ILE A 375 -12.95 -14.78 -9.16
CA ILE A 375 -13.96 -15.10 -8.17
C ILE A 375 -14.20 -16.60 -8.21
N PHE A 376 -13.85 -17.29 -7.14
CA PHE A 376 -14.07 -18.72 -6.94
C PHE A 376 -15.32 -18.91 -6.09
N LEU A 377 -16.33 -19.52 -6.69
CA LEU A 377 -17.62 -19.81 -6.08
C LEU A 377 -17.71 -21.32 -5.81
N PRO A 378 -17.52 -21.78 -4.56
CA PRO A 378 -17.70 -23.17 -4.18
C PRO A 378 -19.09 -23.68 -4.58
N ASN A 379 -19.22 -24.94 -4.92
CA ASN A 379 -20.53 -25.56 -5.21
C ASN A 379 -21.42 -25.52 -3.97
N THR A 380 -22.74 -25.59 -4.18
CA THR A 380 -23.71 -25.64 -3.07
C THR A 380 -23.39 -26.79 -2.12
N GLY A 381 -23.33 -26.51 -0.82
CA GLY A 381 -23.01 -27.50 0.22
C GLY A 381 -21.52 -27.59 0.58
N ILE A 382 -20.65 -26.88 -0.13
CA ILE A 382 -19.23 -26.77 0.20
C ILE A 382 -19.02 -25.45 0.94
N ASN A 383 -18.47 -25.54 2.15
CA ASN A 383 -18.13 -24.37 2.96
C ASN A 383 -16.91 -23.63 2.35
N ALA A 384 -16.90 -22.30 2.44
CA ALA A 384 -15.84 -21.49 1.83
C ALA A 384 -14.49 -21.66 2.51
N ASP A 385 -14.44 -21.87 3.83
CA ASP A 385 -13.19 -22.19 4.55
C ASP A 385 -12.63 -23.54 4.11
N ASP A 386 -13.48 -24.56 3.98
CA ASP A 386 -13.06 -25.89 3.47
C ASP A 386 -12.54 -25.78 2.03
N PHE A 387 -13.20 -24.99 1.17
CA PHE A 387 -12.72 -24.73 -0.18
C PHE A 387 -11.40 -23.96 -0.18
N LEU A 388 -11.23 -22.98 0.71
CA LEU A 388 -10.00 -22.19 0.83
C LEU A 388 -8.79 -23.09 1.11
N GLN A 389 -8.95 -24.15 1.89
CA GLN A 389 -7.90 -25.15 2.14
C GLN A 389 -7.42 -25.84 0.84
N SER A 390 -8.30 -25.98 -0.15
CA SER A 390 -7.97 -26.57 -1.46
C SER A 390 -7.19 -25.63 -2.39
N ILE A 391 -7.16 -24.32 -2.11
CA ILE A 391 -6.43 -23.35 -2.93
C ILE A 391 -4.94 -23.45 -2.59
N THR A 392 -4.19 -24.18 -3.41
CA THR A 392 -2.72 -24.27 -3.36
C THR A 392 -2.15 -23.56 -4.58
N ALA A 393 -0.85 -23.24 -4.59
CA ALA A 393 -0.21 -22.64 -5.76
C ALA A 393 -0.36 -23.52 -7.02
N GLU A 394 -0.25 -24.85 -6.86
CA GLU A 394 -0.47 -25.82 -7.93
C GLU A 394 -1.90 -25.77 -8.47
N ASN A 395 -2.90 -25.87 -7.59
CA ASN A 395 -4.30 -25.84 -7.97
C ASN A 395 -4.68 -24.50 -8.60
N PHE A 396 -4.24 -23.39 -8.00
CA PHE A 396 -4.46 -22.05 -8.52
C PHE A 396 -3.91 -21.91 -9.94
N ASN A 397 -2.64 -22.25 -10.17
CA ASN A 397 -2.01 -22.19 -11.49
C ASN A 397 -2.74 -23.07 -12.51
N LYS A 398 -3.17 -24.28 -12.11
CA LYS A 398 -3.97 -25.16 -12.96
C LYS A 398 -5.30 -24.49 -13.34
N TRP A 399 -6.04 -23.99 -12.36
CA TRP A 399 -7.36 -23.39 -12.60
C TRP A 399 -7.26 -22.12 -13.44
N THR A 400 -6.25 -21.28 -13.24
CA THR A 400 -6.04 -20.08 -14.04
C THR A 400 -5.64 -20.41 -15.48
N ASN A 401 -4.88 -21.49 -15.71
CA ASN A 401 -4.55 -21.97 -17.05
C ASN A 401 -5.72 -22.64 -17.76
N ASP A 402 -6.67 -23.20 -17.00
CA ASP A 402 -7.88 -23.86 -17.52
C ASP A 402 -9.00 -22.87 -17.88
N PHE A 403 -8.84 -21.57 -17.60
CA PHE A 403 -9.82 -20.56 -17.96
C PHE A 403 -10.09 -20.54 -19.47
N LYS A 404 -11.38 -20.54 -19.83
CA LYS A 404 -11.84 -20.45 -21.21
C LYS A 404 -12.77 -19.28 -21.38
N ARG A 405 -12.56 -18.52 -22.46
CA ARG A 405 -13.45 -17.42 -22.83
C ARG A 405 -14.84 -17.96 -23.14
N THR A 406 -15.80 -17.63 -22.28
CA THR A 406 -17.15 -18.20 -22.26
C THR A 406 -18.17 -17.07 -22.12
N TYR A 407 -19.34 -17.21 -22.75
CA TYR A 407 -20.45 -16.26 -22.58
C TYR A 407 -21.20 -16.55 -21.27
N VAL A 408 -21.09 -15.66 -20.29
CA VAL A 408 -21.54 -15.87 -18.91
C VAL A 408 -22.50 -14.77 -18.48
N ALA A 409 -23.64 -15.14 -17.88
CA ALA A 409 -24.53 -14.25 -17.15
C ALA A 409 -24.04 -14.14 -15.70
N GLN A 410 -23.40 -13.01 -15.41
CA GLN A 410 -22.74 -12.71 -14.14
C GLN A 410 -23.71 -11.98 -13.21
N LYS A 411 -23.84 -12.47 -11.97
CA LYS A 411 -24.49 -11.76 -10.86
C LYS A 411 -23.56 -11.77 -9.65
N ILE A 412 -23.09 -10.58 -9.25
CA ILE A 412 -22.03 -10.44 -8.25
C ILE A 412 -22.45 -9.38 -7.23
N PRO A 413 -22.42 -9.67 -5.93
CA PRO A 413 -22.78 -8.68 -4.92
C PRO A 413 -21.76 -7.55 -4.92
N LYS A 414 -22.23 -6.34 -4.67
CA LYS A 414 -21.37 -5.28 -4.15
C LYS A 414 -20.91 -5.68 -2.75
N PHE A 415 -19.66 -5.42 -2.42
CA PHE A 415 -19.14 -5.69 -1.08
C PHE A 415 -18.03 -4.73 -0.74
N LYS A 416 -17.90 -4.45 0.55
CA LYS A 416 -16.79 -3.70 1.13
C LYS A 416 -16.24 -4.50 2.29
N ILE A 417 -14.93 -4.64 2.36
CA ILE A 417 -14.26 -5.37 3.44
C ILE A 417 -13.12 -4.51 3.94
N GLU A 418 -13.08 -4.31 5.25
CA GLU A 418 -11.94 -3.78 5.98
C GLU A 418 -11.54 -4.86 6.99
N TYR A 419 -10.36 -5.45 6.82
CA TYR A 419 -9.88 -6.54 7.67
C TYR A 419 -8.53 -6.17 8.25
N GLY A 420 -8.41 -6.25 9.57
CA GLY A 420 -7.18 -5.96 10.31
C GLY A 420 -6.84 -7.10 11.26
N THR A 421 -5.57 -7.49 11.32
CA THR A 421 -5.10 -8.59 12.16
C THR A 421 -3.67 -8.36 12.64
N ASP A 422 -3.36 -8.90 13.82
CA ASP A 422 -1.98 -9.18 14.21
C ASP A 422 -1.53 -10.49 13.55
N LEU A 423 -0.35 -10.44 12.93
CA LEU A 423 0.23 -11.57 12.20
C LEU A 423 1.20 -12.38 13.06
N LYS A 424 1.55 -11.96 14.28
CA LYS A 424 2.59 -12.61 15.10
C LYS A 424 2.32 -14.11 15.28
N ASP A 425 1.15 -14.47 15.80
CA ASP A 425 0.84 -15.88 16.09
C ASP A 425 0.76 -16.74 14.83
N VAL A 426 0.22 -16.18 13.74
CA VAL A 426 0.13 -16.88 12.46
C VAL A 426 1.50 -17.09 11.82
N LEU A 427 2.38 -16.08 11.88
CA LEU A 427 3.74 -16.20 11.36
C LEU A 427 4.59 -17.17 12.19
N LYS A 428 4.37 -17.24 13.51
CA LYS A 428 4.96 -18.29 14.36
C LYS A 428 4.50 -19.69 13.97
N ALA A 429 3.22 -19.86 13.67
CA ALA A 429 2.67 -21.12 13.15
C ALA A 429 3.27 -21.49 11.79
N LEU A 430 3.63 -20.51 10.97
CA LEU A 430 4.36 -20.68 9.71
C LEU A 430 5.89 -20.85 9.90
N GLY A 431 6.38 -20.93 11.14
CA GLY A 431 7.77 -21.25 11.45
C GLY A 431 8.67 -20.05 11.75
N MET A 432 8.14 -18.83 11.75
CA MET A 432 8.89 -17.60 12.09
C MET A 432 8.82 -17.33 13.59
N ASN A 433 9.71 -17.92 14.39
CA ASN A 433 9.69 -17.84 15.84
C ASN A 433 10.79 -16.92 16.40
N GLU A 434 12.02 -17.06 15.90
CA GLU A 434 13.22 -16.40 16.40
C GLU A 434 13.14 -14.87 16.27
N ALA A 435 12.51 -14.38 15.21
CA ALA A 435 12.32 -12.93 14.99
C ALA A 435 11.44 -12.27 16.08
N PHE A 436 10.64 -13.05 16.81
CA PHE A 436 9.80 -12.58 17.91
C PHE A 436 10.36 -12.91 19.30
N ASP A 437 11.50 -13.58 19.39
CA ASP A 437 12.09 -13.97 20.67
C ASP A 437 12.85 -12.79 21.29
N VAL A 438 12.44 -12.39 22.49
CA VAL A 438 13.10 -11.34 23.28
C VAL A 438 14.59 -11.60 23.53
N ASN A 439 15.02 -12.86 23.49
CA ASN A 439 16.39 -13.27 23.69
C ASN A 439 17.20 -13.35 22.39
N ASN A 440 16.61 -13.02 21.23
CA ASN A 440 17.34 -12.99 19.97
C ASN A 440 18.39 -11.85 20.00
N THR A 441 19.66 -12.24 20.11
CA THR A 441 20.80 -11.32 20.10
C THR A 441 21.41 -11.12 18.71
N ASP A 442 20.94 -11.87 17.71
CA ASP A 442 21.49 -11.89 16.34
C ASP A 442 20.76 -10.92 15.39
N SER A 443 19.68 -10.28 15.85
CA SER A 443 19.04 -9.20 15.11
C SER A 443 19.97 -7.99 15.04
N LYS A 444 20.20 -7.53 13.82
CA LYS A 444 20.91 -6.30 13.45
C LYS A 444 19.95 -5.26 12.87
N VAL A 445 18.63 -5.45 12.98
CA VAL A 445 17.62 -4.43 12.62
C VAL A 445 17.88 -3.16 13.44
N ILE A 446 18.46 -3.36 14.61
CA ILE A 446 18.67 -2.42 15.69
C ILE A 446 20.11 -2.59 16.21
N GLU A 447 20.71 -1.51 16.70
CA GLU A 447 21.94 -1.57 17.47
C GLU A 447 21.66 -2.08 18.90
N GLY A 448 21.88 -3.37 19.15
CA GLY A 448 21.60 -4.05 20.42
C GLY A 448 20.69 -5.27 20.26
N SER A 449 20.48 -6.07 21.32
CA SER A 449 19.53 -7.19 21.29
C SER A 449 18.11 -6.65 21.17
N SER A 450 17.38 -7.05 20.13
CA SER A 450 15.98 -6.65 19.98
C SER A 450 15.23 -7.61 19.05
N TYR A 451 13.91 -7.56 19.15
CA TYR A 451 12.97 -8.50 18.58
C TYR A 451 11.79 -7.74 17.99
N ILE A 452 11.11 -8.36 17.04
CA ILE A 452 9.84 -7.85 16.54
C ILE A 452 8.79 -8.09 17.64
N SER A 453 8.19 -7.01 18.14
CA SER A 453 7.16 -7.13 19.16
C SER A 453 5.82 -7.55 18.56
N ASP A 454 5.48 -6.96 17.41
CA ASP A 454 4.18 -7.10 16.75
C ASP A 454 4.28 -6.79 15.25
N ILE A 455 3.43 -7.43 14.43
CA ILE A 455 3.26 -7.13 13.01
C ILE A 455 1.78 -6.95 12.72
N ARG A 456 1.37 -5.71 12.46
CA ARG A 456 -0.02 -5.35 12.16
C ARG A 456 -0.26 -5.26 10.67
N HIS A 457 -1.24 -5.99 10.18
CA HIS A 457 -1.72 -5.90 8.81
C HIS A 457 -3.15 -5.40 8.77
N LYS A 458 -3.45 -4.46 7.87
CA LYS A 458 -4.83 -4.06 7.58
C LYS A 458 -5.03 -3.76 6.11
N ALA A 459 -6.05 -4.38 5.52
CA ALA A 459 -6.40 -4.22 4.13
C ALA A 459 -7.86 -3.80 3.98
N CYS A 460 -8.13 -2.97 2.95
CA CYS A 460 -9.48 -2.55 2.60
C CYS A 460 -9.74 -2.72 1.10
N ILE A 461 -10.96 -3.16 0.76
CA ILE A 461 -11.48 -3.20 -0.60
C ILE A 461 -12.95 -2.74 -0.64
N ASP A 462 -13.36 -2.10 -1.73
CA ASP A 462 -14.74 -1.66 -1.99
C ASP A 462 -15.08 -1.97 -3.45
N VAL A 463 -15.81 -3.06 -3.68
CA VAL A 463 -16.20 -3.55 -5.00
C VAL A 463 -17.60 -3.05 -5.37
N ASN A 464 -17.68 -2.38 -6.52
CA ASN A 464 -18.90 -1.83 -7.07
C ASN A 464 -18.89 -1.86 -8.61
N GLU A 465 -19.90 -1.23 -9.23
CA GLU A 465 -20.15 -1.32 -10.67
C GLU A 465 -19.02 -0.74 -11.53
N GLN A 466 -18.23 0.18 -10.97
CA GLN A 466 -17.11 0.81 -11.67
C GLN A 466 -15.82 0.01 -11.58
N GLY A 467 -15.66 -0.79 -10.53
CA GLY A 467 -14.39 -1.41 -10.17
C GLY A 467 -14.27 -1.56 -8.66
N THR A 468 -13.03 -1.43 -8.20
CA THR A 468 -12.69 -1.19 -6.80
C THR A 468 -12.47 0.30 -6.59
N LYS A 469 -13.51 0.95 -6.03
CA LYS A 469 -13.74 2.38 -5.78
C LYS A 469 -13.30 3.45 -6.80
N ALA A 470 -14.26 4.15 -7.41
CA ALA A 470 -14.13 5.51 -7.98
C ALA A 470 -15.41 6.33 -7.73
N ALA A 471 -15.28 7.65 -7.49
CA ALA A 471 -16.42 8.59 -7.46
C ALA A 471 -16.07 9.88 -8.23
N ALA A 472 -16.46 9.93 -9.51
CA ALA A 472 -16.94 11.09 -10.28
C ALA A 472 -17.10 10.66 -11.75
N VAL A 473 -18.24 11.05 -12.33
CA VAL A 473 -18.81 10.58 -13.59
C VAL A 473 -18.12 11.21 -14.79
N THR A 474 -17.73 10.42 -15.80
CA THR A 474 -17.75 10.84 -17.20
C THR A 474 -17.83 9.65 -18.17
N SER A 475 -18.94 9.65 -18.92
CA SER A 475 -19.18 9.17 -20.28
C SER A 475 -18.77 7.76 -20.72
N GLU A 476 -19.80 7.05 -21.17
CA GLU A 476 -19.82 5.78 -21.90
C GLU A 476 -18.75 5.70 -23.01
N ILE A 477 -17.94 4.65 -22.97
CA ILE A 477 -17.27 4.13 -24.16
C ILE A 477 -18.11 2.93 -24.60
N VAL A 478 -18.88 3.11 -25.66
CA VAL A 478 -19.56 2.02 -26.36
C VAL A 478 -18.48 1.16 -27.03
N ALA A 479 -18.20 -0.01 -26.45
CA ALA A 479 -17.40 -1.02 -27.12
C ALA A 479 -18.17 -1.54 -28.33
N THR A 480 -17.60 -1.33 -29.52
CA THR A 480 -18.09 -1.90 -30.77
C THR A 480 -17.86 -3.42 -30.76
N ALA A 481 -18.93 -4.19 -30.57
CA ALA A 481 -18.87 -5.65 -30.62
C ALA A 481 -18.71 -6.15 -32.06
N SER A 482 -17.85 -7.16 -32.22
CA SER A 482 -17.68 -8.00 -33.42
C SER A 482 -18.98 -8.78 -33.74
N PRO A 483 -19.30 -9.10 -35.02
CA PRO A 483 -20.62 -9.56 -35.46
C PRO A 483 -20.90 -11.05 -35.18
N THR A 484 -20.44 -11.59 -34.05
CA THR A 484 -20.84 -12.94 -33.62
C THR A 484 -22.09 -12.84 -32.76
N THR A 485 -23.21 -13.41 -33.24
CA THR A 485 -24.45 -13.51 -32.46
C THR A 485 -24.14 -14.24 -31.16
N PRO A 486 -24.39 -13.64 -29.97
CA PRO A 486 -24.14 -14.30 -28.71
C PRO A 486 -24.93 -15.61 -28.61
N PRO A 487 -24.39 -16.65 -27.94
CA PRO A 487 -25.13 -17.87 -27.66
C PRO A 487 -26.47 -17.55 -26.98
N LYS A 488 -27.54 -18.26 -27.36
CA LYS A 488 -28.88 -18.05 -26.76
C LYS A 488 -28.91 -18.32 -25.26
N ASN A 489 -28.05 -19.24 -24.78
CA ASN A 489 -28.01 -19.66 -23.39
C ASN A 489 -26.61 -19.37 -22.82
N PRO A 490 -26.42 -18.27 -22.08
CA PRO A 490 -25.19 -18.04 -21.34
C PRO A 490 -25.03 -19.06 -20.20
N VAL A 491 -23.80 -19.27 -19.75
CA VAL A 491 -23.54 -19.97 -18.48
C VAL A 491 -23.94 -19.06 -17.33
N ASP A 492 -24.74 -19.56 -16.39
CA ASP A 492 -25.10 -18.80 -15.20
C ASP A 492 -23.97 -18.82 -14.17
N PHE A 493 -23.52 -17.64 -13.74
CA PHE A 493 -22.58 -17.46 -12.64
C PHE A 493 -23.16 -16.47 -11.63
N LYS A 494 -23.80 -17.01 -10.59
CA LYS A 494 -24.50 -16.24 -9.56
C LYS A 494 -23.81 -16.42 -8.22
N VAL A 495 -23.15 -15.36 -7.75
CA VAL A 495 -22.49 -15.29 -6.45
C VAL A 495 -23.53 -14.98 -5.38
N ASN A 496 -24.15 -16.02 -4.82
CA ASN A 496 -25.24 -15.92 -3.84
C ASN A 496 -24.97 -16.69 -2.54
N ARG A 497 -23.70 -16.95 -2.27
CA ARG A 497 -23.19 -17.67 -1.11
C ARG A 497 -21.69 -17.34 -0.93
N PRO A 498 -21.09 -17.67 0.22
CA PRO A 498 -19.69 -17.39 0.51
C PRO A 498 -18.75 -17.81 -0.62
N PHE A 499 -17.78 -16.95 -0.90
CA PHE A 499 -16.89 -17.09 -2.04
C PHE A 499 -15.49 -16.55 -1.71
N ILE A 500 -14.52 -16.99 -2.50
CA ILE A 500 -13.13 -16.56 -2.40
C ILE A 500 -12.84 -15.71 -3.62
N PHE A 501 -12.05 -14.66 -3.46
CA PHE A 501 -11.55 -13.89 -4.59
C PHE A 501 -10.05 -13.66 -4.49
N THR A 502 -9.42 -13.49 -5.64
CA THR A 502 -8.04 -13.01 -5.77
C THR A 502 -8.01 -11.79 -6.67
N ILE A 503 -7.08 -10.88 -6.42
CA ILE A 503 -6.67 -9.86 -7.40
C ILE A 503 -5.24 -10.18 -7.78
N ARG A 504 -5.00 -10.45 -9.07
CA ARG A 504 -3.68 -10.81 -9.56
C ARG A 504 -3.25 -9.97 -10.75
N ASP A 505 -1.94 -9.85 -10.90
CA ASP A 505 -1.29 -9.28 -12.07
C ASP A 505 -1.01 -10.38 -13.10
N ASN A 506 -1.58 -10.27 -14.31
CA ASN A 506 -1.34 -11.25 -15.38
C ASN A 506 0.10 -11.26 -15.90
N LYS A 507 0.87 -10.17 -15.73
CA LYS A 507 2.26 -10.10 -16.21
C LYS A 507 3.17 -10.95 -15.31
N THR A 508 3.01 -10.78 -14.00
CA THR A 508 3.87 -11.42 -13.00
C THR A 508 3.25 -12.66 -12.38
N GLY A 509 1.97 -12.94 -12.63
CA GLY A 509 1.22 -14.03 -11.97
C GLY A 509 1.00 -13.81 -10.47
N ILE A 510 1.44 -12.68 -9.90
CA ILE A 510 1.38 -12.40 -8.46
C ILE A 510 -0.05 -12.17 -8.00
N VAL A 511 -0.45 -12.89 -6.96
CA VAL A 511 -1.66 -12.60 -6.18
C VAL A 511 -1.37 -11.42 -5.25
N LEU A 512 -1.89 -10.25 -5.61
CA LEU A 512 -1.78 -9.00 -4.86
C LEU A 512 -2.70 -8.98 -3.65
N PHE A 513 -3.91 -9.50 -3.82
CA PHE A 513 -4.90 -9.65 -2.76
C PHE A 513 -5.55 -11.01 -2.86
N ILE A 514 -5.89 -11.57 -1.70
CA ILE A 514 -6.76 -12.73 -1.58
C ILE A 514 -7.73 -12.46 -0.43
N GLY A 515 -8.98 -12.87 -0.60
CA GLY A 515 -10.00 -12.66 0.42
C GLY A 515 -11.14 -13.66 0.34
N LYS A 516 -11.86 -13.74 1.45
CA LYS A 516 -13.07 -14.56 1.63
C LYS A 516 -14.22 -13.62 1.98
N VAL A 517 -15.35 -13.78 1.33
CA VAL A 517 -16.57 -13.01 1.61
C VAL A 517 -17.61 -13.96 2.17
N GLU A 518 -17.86 -13.87 3.46
CA GLU A 518 -18.91 -14.60 4.18
C GLU A 518 -20.22 -13.81 4.17
N ASN A 519 -20.14 -12.49 4.35
CA ASN A 519 -21.28 -11.60 4.33
C ASN A 519 -20.96 -10.29 3.57
N PRO A 520 -21.47 -10.08 2.35
CA PRO A 520 -21.18 -8.88 1.55
C PRO A 520 -21.78 -7.58 2.09
N THR A 521 -22.67 -7.62 3.10
CA THR A 521 -23.28 -6.43 3.72
C THR A 521 -22.75 -6.10 5.12
N ALA A 522 -21.79 -6.88 5.63
CA ALA A 522 -21.16 -6.59 6.90
C ALA A 522 -20.20 -5.40 6.76
N ASP A 523 -20.37 -4.40 7.63
CA ASP A 523 -19.34 -3.40 7.90
C ASP A 523 -18.38 -4.02 8.92
N ASN A 524 -17.29 -4.63 8.47
CA ASN A 524 -16.21 -5.09 9.35
C ASN A 524 -15.29 -3.94 9.77
#